data_AF-A7GCX3-F1
#
_entry.id   AF-A7GCX3-F1
#
_cell.length_a   1.000
_cell.length_b   1.000
_cell.length_c   1.000
_cell.angle_alpha   90.00
_cell.angle_beta   90.00
_cell.angle_gamma   90.00
#
_symmetry.space_group_name_H-M   'P 1'
#
loop_
_entity.id
_entity.type
_entity.pdbx_description
1 polymer ?
#
loop_
_entity_poly.entity_id
_entity_poly.type
_entity_poly.pdbx_seq_one_letter_code
_entity_poly.pdbx_strand_id
1 'polypeptide(L)'
;MSGLIKFGTIINIIGGVLVLYSFLPQIYTILKTESPGNNSIQYWIVMTFGISCICINQFICEVPKVQLIIQSINVVFAILTTVLIIYFSLKEKKHKEI
;
A
#
# COMPACT_ATOMS: atom_id res chain seq x y z
N MET A 1 22.67 -1.19 21.29
CA MET A 1 21.83 -1.70 20.18
C MET A 1 22.72 -2.48 19.23
N SER A 2 22.50 -3.79 19.06
CA SER A 2 23.31 -4.67 18.21
C SER A 2 23.35 -4.17 16.76
N GLY A 3 24.46 -4.36 16.05
CA GLY A 3 24.63 -3.92 14.66
C GLY A 3 23.57 -4.50 13.71
N LEU A 4 23.08 -5.71 13.99
CA LEU A 4 22.02 -6.37 13.23
C LEU A 4 20.68 -5.62 13.31
N ILE A 5 20.32 -5.10 14.48
CA ILE A 5 19.05 -4.36 14.68
C ILE A 5 19.10 -3.03 13.92
N LYS A 6 20.25 -2.35 13.93
CA LYS A 6 20.44 -1.11 13.16
C LYS A 6 20.32 -1.37 11.66
N PHE A 7 20.97 -2.43 11.16
CA PHE A 7 20.87 -2.82 9.76
C PHE A 7 19.43 -3.17 9.36
N GLY A 8 18.75 -3.99 10.17
CA GLY A 8 17.34 -4.33 9.96
C GLY A 8 16.43 -3.10 9.92
N THR A 9 16.68 -2.10 10.78
CA THR A 9 15.94 -0.83 10.78
C THR A 9 16.14 -0.07 9.47
N ILE A 10 17.38 0.03 8.99
CA ILE A 10 17.70 0.72 7.72
C ILE A 10 16.98 0.06 6.54
N ILE A 11 17.04 -1.27 6.45
CA ILE A 11 16.37 -2.02 5.39
C ILE A 11 14.85 -1.83 5.45
N ASN A 12 14.25 -1.84 6.64
CA ASN A 12 12.81 -1.59 6.79
C ASN A 12 12.43 -0.18 6.35
N ILE A 13 13.23 0.83 6.66
CA ILE A 13 12.99 2.21 6.21
C ILE A 13 13.06 2.29 4.68
N ILE A 14 14.11 1.72 4.07
CA ILE A 14 14.27 1.72 2.61
C ILE A 14 13.11 0.97 1.95
N GLY A 15 12.79 -0.23 2.43
CA GLY A 15 11.67 -1.03 1.93
C GLY A 15 10.34 -0.28 2.04
N GLY A 16 10.09 0.38 3.18
CA GLY A 16 8.91 1.19 3.39
C GLY A 16 8.79 2.35 2.39
N VAL A 17 9.88 3.05 2.10
CA VAL A 17 9.92 4.14 1.09
C VAL A 17 9.69 3.60 -0.32
N LEU A 18 10.27 2.45 -0.66
CA LEU A 18 10.07 1.82 -1.97
C LEU A 18 8.61 1.40 -2.18
N VAL A 19 7.98 0.83 -1.14
CA VAL A 19 6.55 0.50 -1.18
C VAL A 19 5.71 1.76 -1.39
N LEU A 20 6.01 2.84 -0.68
CA LEU A 20 5.31 4.11 -0.86
C LEU A 20 5.41 4.62 -2.30
N TYR A 21 6.63 4.60 -2.85
CA TYR A 21 6.89 5.01 -4.22
C TYR A 21 6.15 4.13 -5.24
N SER A 22 5.92 2.85 -4.94
CA SER A 22 5.19 1.93 -5.82
C SER A 22 3.70 2.27 -5.97
N PHE A 23 3.08 2.89 -4.97
CA PHE A 23 1.67 3.30 -5.05
C PHE A 23 1.45 4.51 -5.96
N LEU A 24 2.41 5.44 -6.01
CA LEU A 24 2.30 6.68 -6.79
C LEU A 24 2.04 6.45 -8.29
N PRO A 25 2.83 5.66 -9.04
CA PRO A 25 2.57 5.41 -10.45
C PRO A 25 1.27 4.60 -10.65
N GLN A 26 0.89 3.75 -9.70
CA GLN A 26 -0.35 2.98 -9.77
C GLN A 26 -1.57 3.90 -9.66
N ILE A 27 -1.59 4.79 -8.67
CA ILE A 27 -2.63 5.81 -8.49
C ILE A 27 -2.68 6.73 -9.70
N TYR A 28 -1.53 7.25 -10.15
CA TYR A 28 -1.46 8.11 -11.32
C TYR A 28 -2.06 7.46 -12.56
N THR A 29 -1.68 6.20 -12.83
CA THR A 29 -2.19 5.45 -13.98
C THR A 29 -3.71 5.30 -13.90
N ILE A 30 -4.25 4.87 -12.76
CA ILE A 30 -5.70 4.68 -12.58
C ILE A 30 -6.48 5.97 -12.78
N LEU A 31 -5.99 7.08 -12.21
CA LEU A 31 -6.63 8.38 -12.35
C LEU A 31 -6.55 8.92 -13.78
N LYS A 32 -5.44 8.69 -14.48
CA LYS A 32 -5.24 9.15 -15.86
C LYS A 32 -6.05 8.34 -16.88
N THR A 33 -6.11 7.04 -16.73
CA THR A 33 -6.81 6.15 -17.67
C THR A 33 -8.29 5.97 -17.33
N GLU A 34 -8.71 6.41 -16.14
CA GLU A 34 -10.02 6.13 -15.55
C GLU A 34 -10.40 4.64 -15.60
N SER A 35 -9.41 3.75 -15.58
CA SER A 35 -9.59 2.32 -15.71
C SER A 35 -8.74 1.58 -14.66
N PRO A 36 -9.28 0.52 -14.04
CA PRO A 36 -8.50 -0.33 -13.15
C PRO A 36 -7.41 -1.11 -13.91
N GLY A 37 -7.46 -1.17 -15.24
CA GLY A 37 -6.57 -2.00 -16.05
C GLY A 37 -6.66 -3.48 -15.67
N ASN A 38 -5.52 -4.15 -15.61
CA ASN A 38 -5.41 -5.57 -15.22
C ASN A 38 -5.31 -5.80 -13.69
N ASN A 39 -5.66 -4.81 -12.88
CA ASN A 39 -5.58 -4.97 -11.43
C ASN A 39 -6.69 -5.88 -10.89
N SER A 40 -6.31 -6.92 -10.13
CA SER A 40 -7.26 -7.75 -9.40
C SER A 40 -7.69 -7.08 -8.09
N ILE A 41 -8.98 -6.84 -7.93
CA ILE A 41 -9.56 -6.30 -6.68
C ILE A 41 -9.20 -7.18 -5.48
N GLN A 42 -9.28 -8.50 -5.63
CA GLN A 42 -9.01 -9.46 -4.56
C GLN A 42 -7.56 -9.34 -4.06
N TYR A 43 -6.61 -9.21 -4.99
CA TYR A 43 -5.21 -9.02 -4.65
C TYR A 43 -4.99 -7.75 -3.82
N TRP A 44 -5.58 -6.62 -4.24
CA TRP A 44 -5.42 -5.34 -3.57
C TRP A 44 -6.06 -5.30 -2.17
N ILE A 45 -7.18 -6.00 -1.98
CA ILE A 45 -7.79 -6.19 -0.66
C ILE A 45 -6.85 -6.97 0.27
N VAL A 46 -6.33 -8.12 -0.18
CA VAL A 46 -5.42 -8.95 0.62
C VAL A 46 -4.12 -8.22 0.94
N MET A 47 -3.55 -7.52 -0.04
CA MET A 47 -2.35 -6.70 0.13
C MET A 47 -2.55 -5.61 1.17
N THR A 48 -3.64 -4.85 1.08
CA THR A 48 -3.95 -3.77 2.03
C THR A 48 -4.14 -4.31 3.45
N PHE A 49 -4.83 -5.44 3.58
CA PHE A 49 -4.98 -6.13 4.86
C PHE A 49 -3.61 -6.54 5.43
N GLY A 50 -2.77 -7.19 4.63
CA GLY A 50 -1.42 -7.61 5.05
C GLY A 50 -0.53 -6.44 5.50
N ILE A 51 -0.50 -5.34 4.75
CA ILE A 51 0.26 -4.13 5.10
C ILE A 51 -0.25 -3.53 6.42
N SER A 52 -1.57 -3.57 6.66
CA SER A 52 -2.19 -3.12 7.91
C SER A 52 -1.78 -4.00 9.09
N CYS A 53 -1.79 -5.33 8.92
CA CYS A 53 -1.30 -6.27 9.93
C CYS A 53 0.18 -6.03 10.28
N ILE A 54 1.03 -5.78 9.27
CA ILE A 54 2.44 -5.45 9.48
C ILE A 54 2.58 -4.15 10.29
N CYS A 55 1.77 -3.13 9.98
CA CYS A 55 1.77 -1.86 10.72
C CYS A 55 1.39 -2.05 12.20
N ILE A 56 0.35 -2.84 12.48
CA ILE A 56 -0.07 -3.17 13.85
C ILE A 56 1.03 -3.94 14.58
N ASN A 57 1.65 -4.92 13.92
CA ASN A 57 2.75 -5.68 14.49
C ASN A 57 3.94 -4.78 14.83
N GLN A 58 4.30 -3.85 13.94
CA GLN A 58 5.36 -2.87 14.19
C GLN A 58 5.04 -1.92 15.35
N PHE A 59 3.77 -1.54 15.51
CA PHE A 59 3.30 -0.77 16.66
C PHE A 59 3.48 -1.53 17.98
N ILE A 60 3.05 -2.80 18.03
CA ILE A 60 3.16 -3.66 19.22
C ILE A 60 4.63 -3.93 19.59
N CYS A 61 5.49 -4.13 18.59
CA CYS A 61 6.91 -4.40 18.80
C CYS A 61 7.75 -3.14 19.10
N GLU A 62 7.12 -1.97 19.25
CA GLU A 62 7.78 -0.69 19.56
C GLU A 62 8.98 -0.37 18.64
N VAL A 63 8.82 -0.63 17.33
CA VAL A 63 9.88 -0.31 16.36
C VAL A 63 10.17 1.19 16.33
N PRO A 64 11.35 1.63 15.84
CA PRO A 64 11.67 3.05 15.76
C PRO A 64 10.56 3.88 15.10
N LYS A 65 10.21 5.02 15.72
CA LYS A 65 9.07 5.86 15.29
C LYS A 65 9.08 6.21 13.80
N VAL A 66 10.26 6.42 13.22
CA VAL A 66 10.43 6.71 11.79
C VAL A 66 9.88 5.57 10.92
N GLN A 67 10.19 4.32 11.27
CA GLN A 67 9.70 3.14 10.55
C GLN A 67 8.18 3.03 10.67
N LEU A 68 7.63 3.23 11.87
CA LEU A 68 6.19 3.18 12.12
C LEU A 68 5.43 4.26 11.34
N ILE A 69 5.97 5.48 11.25
CA ILE A 69 5.38 6.57 10.45
C ILE A 69 5.33 6.19 8.98
N ILE A 70 6.44 5.69 8.41
CA ILE A 70 6.50 5.27 7.00
C ILE A 70 5.48 4.15 6.74
N GLN A 71 5.39 3.16 7.63
CA GLN A 71 4.44 2.07 7.48
C GLN A 71 2.99 2.53 7.58
N SER A 72 2.70 3.49 8.46
CA SER A 72 1.37 4.09 8.59
C SER A 72 0.96 4.81 7.30
N ILE A 73 1.89 5.53 6.68
CA ILE A 73 1.67 6.16 5.37
C ILE A 73 1.41 5.09 4.30
N ASN A 74 2.16 4.00 4.29
CA ASN A 74 1.92 2.87 3.37
C ASN A 74 0.52 2.28 3.51
N VAL A 75 0.00 2.14 4.73
CA VAL A 75 -1.39 1.69 4.96
C VAL A 75 -2.38 2.64 4.30
N VAL A 76 -2.22 3.95 4.50
CA VAL A 76 -3.12 4.97 3.90
C VAL A 76 -3.09 4.90 2.37
N PHE A 77 -1.90 4.80 1.77
CA PHE A 77 -1.76 4.69 0.32
C PHE A 77 -2.29 3.37 -0.24
N ALA A 78 -2.11 2.26 0.48
CA ALA A 78 -2.67 0.96 0.10
C ALA A 78 -4.21 0.99 0.10
N ILE A 79 -4.83 1.58 1.13
CA ILE A 79 -6.28 1.79 1.21
C ILE A 79 -6.75 2.67 0.05
N LEU A 80 -6.11 3.83 -0.17
CA LEU A 80 -6.49 4.74 -1.25
C LEU A 80 -6.40 4.08 -2.63
N THR A 81 -5.31 3.36 -2.89
CA THR A 81 -5.11 2.63 -4.16
C THR A 81 -6.20 1.56 -4.33
N THR A 82 -6.50 0.81 -3.28
CA THR A 82 -7.53 -0.23 -3.32
C THR A 82 -8.92 0.35 -3.57
N VAL A 83 -9.27 1.46 -2.90
CA VAL A 83 -10.55 2.15 -3.10
C VAL A 83 -10.68 2.65 -4.54
N LEU A 84 -9.62 3.24 -5.11
CA LEU A 84 -9.62 3.67 -6.50
C LEU A 84 -9.84 2.50 -7.47
N ILE A 85 -9.14 1.39 -7.26
CA ILE A 85 -9.30 0.20 -8.08
C ILE A 85 -10.72 -0.33 -8.01
N ILE A 86 -11.30 -0.47 -6.80
CA ILE A 86 -12.68 -0.92 -6.63
C ILE A 86 -13.65 0.03 -7.35
N TYR A 87 -13.49 1.35 -7.15
CA TYR A 87 -14.35 2.36 -7.75
C TYR A 87 -14.35 2.27 -9.28
N PHE A 88 -13.16 2.29 -9.90
CA PHE A 88 -13.05 2.24 -11.37
C PHE A 88 -13.43 0.88 -11.94
N SER A 89 -13.19 -0.23 -11.23
CA SER A 89 -13.70 -1.55 -11.64
C SER A 89 -15.22 -1.63 -11.63
N LEU A 90 -15.89 -1.01 -10.66
CA LEU A 90 -17.35 -0.96 -10.62
C LEU A 90 -17.91 -0.02 -11.70
N LYS A 91 -17.26 1.12 -11.94
CA LYS A 91 -17.60 2.06 -13.02
C LYS A 91 -17.53 1.37 -14.39
N GLU A 92 -16.45 0.63 -14.66
CA GLU A 92 -16.26 -0.08 -15.92
C GLU A 92 -17.29 -1.20 -16.13
N LYS A 93 -17.61 -1.98 -15.08
CA LYS A 93 -18.64 -3.03 -15.17
C LYS A 93 -20.01 -2.44 -15.53
N LYS A 94 -20.43 -1.35 -14.86
CA LYS A 94 -21.69 -0.68 -15.15
C LYS A 94 -21.77 -0.17 -16.59
N HIS A 95 -20.67 0.31 -17.16
CA HIS A 95 -20.66 0.79 -18.55
C HIS A 95 -20.81 -0.35 -19.57
N LYS A 96 -20.36 -1.57 -19.26
CA LYS A 96 -20.47 -2.74 -20.15
C LYS A 96 -21.85 -3.41 -20.11
N GLU A 97 -22.65 -3.13 -19.09
CA GLU A 97 -23.99 -3.70 -18.90
C GLU A 97 -25.11 -2.84 -19.54
N ILE A 98 -24.79 -1.63 -20.01
CA ILE A 98 -25.69 -0.70 -20.71
C ILE A 98 -25.43 -0.80 -22.22
#